data_AF-A0A1G2SHA1-F1
#
_entry.id   AF-A0A1G2SHA1-F1
#
_cell.length_a   1.000
_cell.length_b   1.000
_cell.length_c   1.000
_cell.angle_alpha   90.00
_cell.angle_beta   90.00
_cell.angle_gamma   90.00
#
_symmetry.space_group_name_H-M   'P 1'
#
loop_
_entity.id
_entity.type
_entity.pdbx_description
1 polymer ?
#
loop_
_entity_poly.entity_id
_entity_poly.type
_entity_poly.pdbx_seq_one_letter_code
_entity_poly.pdbx_strand_id
1 'polypeptide(L)'
;MNIFHKKQCKTRGFTLAEMVVYTAFLAVLAVLAINALLAVSTAFSYLRVSRNMNTSAEATLERISREIRNAYDVDLLQTTQGTSPGRLTLKTKDSLGANTTIEFYVDANNRIAVREGGVDAGTLMAKNTTVNNFVVNVITTNNSLGLKVDLGITGSRGTIAESKNFYDTLILRRTY
;
A
#
# COMPACT_ATOMS: atom_id res chain seq x y z
N MET A 1 13.10 -87.49 4.10
CA MET A 1 11.75 -86.90 3.97
C MET A 1 11.88 -85.39 4.06
N ASN A 2 11.82 -84.66 2.95
CA ASN A 2 11.79 -83.19 2.95
C ASN A 2 10.88 -82.72 1.81
N ILE A 3 9.72 -82.16 2.17
CA ILE A 3 8.76 -81.59 1.22
C ILE A 3 8.85 -80.08 1.33
N PHE A 4 9.57 -79.44 0.41
CA PHE A 4 9.54 -77.97 0.27
C PHE A 4 8.30 -77.56 -0.54
N HIS A 5 7.29 -77.04 0.14
CA HIS A 5 6.16 -76.35 -0.50
C HIS A 5 6.60 -74.96 -0.99
N LYS A 6 6.78 -74.81 -2.29
CA LYS A 6 7.07 -73.53 -2.94
C LYS A 6 5.80 -72.68 -2.95
N LYS A 7 5.67 -71.72 -2.03
CA LYS A 7 4.57 -70.73 -2.04
C LYS A 7 4.71 -69.87 -3.31
N GLN A 8 3.80 -70.04 -4.27
CA GLN A 8 3.69 -69.13 -5.41
C GLN A 8 3.08 -67.80 -4.94
N CYS A 9 3.87 -66.72 -5.01
CA CYS A 9 3.38 -65.36 -4.82
C CYS A 9 2.72 -64.91 -6.13
N LYS A 10 1.39 -64.78 -6.15
CA LYS A 10 0.67 -64.21 -7.31
C LYS A 10 0.91 -62.70 -7.36
N THR A 11 1.72 -62.23 -8.30
CA THR A 11 1.76 -60.81 -8.68
C THR A 11 0.47 -60.47 -9.42
N ARG A 12 -0.43 -59.72 -8.77
CA ARG A 12 -1.64 -59.20 -9.43
C ARG A 12 -1.26 -57.91 -10.17
N GLY A 13 -1.37 -57.93 -11.50
CA GLY A 13 -1.24 -56.72 -12.33
C GLY A 13 -2.52 -55.88 -12.29
N PHE A 14 -2.40 -54.61 -12.70
CA PHE A 14 -3.54 -53.71 -12.83
C PHE A 14 -4.35 -54.02 -14.08
N THR A 15 -5.68 -53.94 -13.96
CA THR A 15 -6.57 -54.03 -15.11
C THR A 15 -6.63 -52.70 -15.86
N LEU A 16 -6.93 -52.74 -17.16
CA LEU A 16 -7.06 -51.53 -17.98
C LEU A 16 -8.15 -50.59 -17.44
N ALA A 17 -9.26 -51.14 -16.94
CA ALA A 17 -10.34 -50.37 -16.33
C ALA A 17 -9.89 -49.63 -15.06
N GLU A 18 -9.12 -50.29 -14.17
CA GLU A 18 -8.57 -49.66 -12.96
C GLU A 18 -7.63 -48.49 -13.31
N MET A 19 -6.80 -48.64 -14.35
CA MET A 19 -5.91 -47.57 -14.81
C MET A 19 -6.68 -46.34 -15.31
N VAL A 20 -7.78 -46.54 -16.05
CA VAL A 20 -8.64 -45.43 -16.52
C VAL A 20 -9.27 -44.68 -15.34
N VAL A 21 -9.76 -45.41 -14.33
CA VAL A 21 -10.33 -44.77 -13.14
C VAL A 21 -9.27 -43.98 -12.36
N TYR A 22 -8.07 -44.54 -12.17
CA TYR A 22 -6.98 -43.85 -11.45
C TYR A 22 -6.48 -42.61 -12.19
N THR A 23 -6.33 -42.69 -13.51
CA THR A 23 -5.93 -41.54 -14.33
C THR A 23 -6.98 -40.44 -14.34
N ALA A 24 -8.28 -40.79 -14.42
CA ALA A 24 -9.37 -39.83 -14.31
C ALA A 24 -9.35 -39.12 -12.95
N PHE A 25 -9.20 -39.88 -11.86
CA PHE A 25 -9.12 -39.30 -10.52
C PHE A 25 -7.90 -38.40 -10.34
N LEU A 26 -6.73 -38.84 -10.83
CA LEU A 26 -5.51 -38.04 -10.80
C LEU A 26 -5.66 -36.74 -11.60
N ALA A 27 -6.30 -36.79 -12.76
CA ALA A 27 -6.56 -35.60 -13.57
C ALA A 27 -7.42 -34.58 -12.83
N VAL A 28 -8.48 -35.03 -12.14
CA VAL A 28 -9.34 -34.16 -11.33
C VAL A 28 -8.54 -33.53 -10.18
N LEU A 29 -7.73 -34.33 -9.47
CA LEU A 29 -6.88 -33.80 -8.40
C LEU A 29 -5.84 -32.80 -8.91
N ALA A 30 -5.26 -33.04 -10.09
CA ALA A 30 -4.29 -32.12 -10.70
C ALA A 30 -4.93 -30.78 -11.05
N VAL A 31 -6.14 -30.77 -11.62
CA VAL A 31 -6.88 -29.53 -11.90
C VAL A 31 -7.19 -28.76 -10.62
N LEU A 32 -7.63 -29.45 -9.56
CA LEU A 32 -7.87 -28.83 -8.26
C LEU A 32 -6.58 -28.22 -7.68
N ALA A 33 -5.45 -28.94 -7.76
CA ALA A 33 -4.16 -28.45 -7.27
C ALA A 33 -3.69 -27.21 -8.03
N ILE A 34 -3.83 -27.18 -9.36
CA ILE A 34 -3.48 -26.01 -10.19
C ILE A 34 -4.34 -24.81 -9.81
N ASN A 35 -5.65 -24.99 -9.66
CA ASN A 35 -6.55 -23.92 -9.26
C ASN A 35 -6.21 -23.36 -7.87
N ALA A 36 -5.87 -24.23 -6.91
CA ALA A 36 -5.42 -23.81 -5.60
C ALA A 36 -4.12 -23.00 -5.68
N LEU A 37 -3.15 -23.43 -6.50
CA LEU A 37 -1.89 -22.70 -6.68
C LEU A 37 -2.11 -21.31 -7.30
N LEU A 38 -3.00 -21.20 -8.30
CA LEU A 38 -3.36 -19.93 -8.90
C LEU A 38 -4.05 -19.00 -7.89
N ALA A 39 -4.98 -19.53 -7.09
CA ALA A 39 -5.63 -18.77 -6.03
C ALA A 39 -4.62 -18.20 -5.03
N VAL A 40 -3.67 -19.02 -4.56
CA VAL A 40 -2.60 -18.57 -3.66
C VAL A 40 -1.73 -17.49 -4.30
N SER A 41 -1.38 -17.62 -5.59
CA SER A 41 -0.58 -16.61 -6.31
C SER A 41 -1.29 -15.25 -6.40
N THR A 42 -2.60 -15.25 -6.68
CA THR A 42 -3.39 -14.01 -6.69
C THR A 42 -3.52 -13.39 -5.30
N ALA A 43 -3.72 -14.21 -4.27
CA ALA A 43 -3.77 -13.76 -2.88
C ALA A 43 -2.45 -13.09 -2.44
N PHE A 44 -1.30 -13.67 -2.78
CA PHE A 44 0.00 -13.04 -2.51
C PHE A 44 0.17 -11.69 -3.23
N SER A 45 -0.31 -11.59 -4.47
CA SER A 45 -0.24 -10.34 -5.22
C SER A 45 -1.12 -9.26 -4.59
N TYR A 46 -2.33 -9.62 -4.16
CA TYR A 46 -3.22 -8.72 -3.41
C TYR A 46 -2.60 -8.26 -2.09
N LEU A 47 -2.06 -9.18 -1.29
CA LEU A 47 -1.39 -8.86 -0.03
C LEU A 47 -0.23 -7.89 -0.23
N ARG A 48 0.57 -8.08 -1.29
CA ARG A 48 1.68 -7.19 -1.61
C ARG A 48 1.22 -5.79 -2.00
N VAL A 49 0.16 -5.68 -2.81
CA VAL A 49 -0.44 -4.39 -3.17
C VAL A 49 -0.96 -3.68 -1.91
N SER A 50 -1.74 -4.37 -1.09
CA SER A 50 -2.28 -3.83 0.17
C SER A 50 -1.18 -3.38 1.13
N ARG A 51 -0.10 -4.17 1.28
CA ARG A 51 1.05 -3.81 2.11
C ARG A 51 1.74 -2.55 1.58
N ASN A 52 2.02 -2.48 0.28
CA ASN A 52 2.67 -1.31 -0.32
C ASN A 52 1.83 -0.04 -0.14
N MET A 53 0.51 -0.14 -0.29
CA MET A 53 -0.41 0.97 -0.06
C MET A 53 -0.38 1.43 1.40
N ASN A 54 -0.51 0.50 2.35
CA ASN A 54 -0.51 0.82 3.77
C ASN A 54 0.81 1.45 4.20
N THR A 55 1.96 0.88 3.83
CA THR A 55 3.27 1.45 4.17
C THR A 55 3.49 2.82 3.52
N SER A 56 3.01 3.03 2.28
CA SER A 56 3.09 4.34 1.62
C SER A 56 2.22 5.39 2.32
N ALA A 57 1.00 5.00 2.71
CA ALA A 57 0.07 5.86 3.44
C ALA A 57 0.63 6.23 4.82
N GLU A 58 1.10 5.23 5.57
CA GLU A 58 1.70 5.39 6.89
C GLU A 58 2.91 6.32 6.83
N ALA A 59 3.89 6.06 5.95
CA ALA A 59 5.07 6.90 5.83
C ALA A 59 4.73 8.35 5.43
N THR A 60 3.74 8.51 4.55
CA THR A 60 3.31 9.84 4.08
C THR A 60 2.58 10.60 5.19
N LEU A 61 1.58 9.98 5.83
CA LEU A 61 0.82 10.61 6.89
C LEU A 61 1.67 10.87 8.12
N GLU A 62 2.56 9.94 8.51
CA GLU A 62 3.49 10.16 9.62
C GLU A 62 4.42 11.35 9.34
N ARG A 63 4.96 11.47 8.12
CA ARG A 63 5.78 12.62 7.74
C ARG A 63 4.98 13.91 7.78
N ILE A 64 3.80 13.97 7.17
CA ILE A 64 2.90 15.13 7.24
C ILE A 64 2.59 15.49 8.70
N SER A 65 2.27 14.49 9.52
CA SER A 65 1.91 14.62 10.92
C SER A 65 3.05 15.16 11.78
N ARG A 66 4.27 14.73 11.53
CA ARG A 66 5.47 15.26 12.18
C ARG A 66 5.75 16.69 11.74
N GLU A 67 5.69 16.98 10.44
CA GLU A 67 5.98 18.32 9.94
C GLU A 67 4.92 19.34 10.38
N ILE A 68 3.63 18.97 10.46
CA ILE A 68 2.58 19.83 11.03
C ILE A 68 2.87 20.15 12.49
N ARG A 69 3.35 19.18 13.28
CA ARG A 69 3.70 19.42 14.70
C ARG A 69 4.94 20.30 14.87
N ASN A 70 5.87 20.27 13.92
CA ASN A 70 7.09 21.07 13.93
C ASN A 70 6.91 22.47 13.33
N ALA A 71 5.94 22.61 12.43
CA ALA A 71 5.59 23.87 11.80
C ALA A 71 5.07 24.88 12.83
N TYR A 72 5.41 26.15 12.62
CA TYR A 72 4.88 27.24 13.43
C TYR A 72 3.65 27.89 12.80
N ASP A 73 3.45 27.74 11.49
CA ASP A 73 2.34 28.31 10.74
C ASP A 73 2.12 27.54 9.42
N VAL A 74 0.94 27.72 8.81
CA VAL A 74 0.62 27.19 7.47
C VAL A 74 0.64 28.35 6.49
N ASP A 75 1.32 28.18 5.35
CA ASP A 75 1.24 29.17 4.28
C ASP A 75 -0.08 28.98 3.50
N LEU A 76 -1.12 29.72 3.91
CA LEU A 76 -2.44 29.67 3.28
C LEU A 76 -2.44 30.16 1.83
N LEU A 77 -1.45 30.96 1.41
CA LEU A 77 -1.36 31.46 0.02
C LEU A 77 -0.78 30.39 -0.91
N GLN A 78 0.15 29.58 -0.40
CA GLN A 78 0.78 28.48 -1.14
C GLN A 78 0.12 27.11 -0.88
N THR A 79 -0.94 27.07 -0.08
CA THR A 79 -1.69 25.85 0.23
C THR A 79 -2.99 25.83 -0.57
N THR A 80 -3.19 24.77 -1.35
CA THR A 80 -4.42 24.56 -2.13
C THR A 80 -5.38 23.70 -1.31
N GLN A 81 -6.45 24.32 -0.81
CA GLN A 81 -7.40 23.69 0.10
C GLN A 81 -8.66 23.18 -0.62
N GLY A 82 -9.26 22.11 -0.10
CA GLY A 82 -10.58 21.62 -0.53
C GLY A 82 -10.67 21.03 -1.94
N THR A 83 -9.57 21.00 -2.69
CA THR A 83 -9.50 20.46 -4.06
C THR A 83 -8.44 19.38 -4.19
N SER A 84 -8.60 18.50 -5.18
CA SER A 84 -7.59 17.50 -5.54
C SER A 84 -7.06 17.71 -6.96
N PRO A 85 -5.73 17.66 -7.19
CA PRO A 85 -4.68 17.48 -6.19
C PRO A 85 -4.50 18.71 -5.31
N GLY A 86 -4.48 18.50 -3.99
CA GLY A 86 -4.17 19.52 -3.01
C GLY A 86 -2.68 19.81 -2.94
N ARG A 87 -2.35 20.87 -2.21
CA ARG A 87 -0.97 21.22 -1.87
C ARG A 87 -0.94 21.73 -0.45
N LEU A 88 -0.03 21.23 0.37
CA LEU A 88 0.16 21.70 1.73
C LEU A 88 1.53 22.33 1.87
N THR A 89 1.57 23.62 2.21
CA THR A 89 2.82 24.35 2.46
C THR A 89 2.87 24.77 3.92
N LEU A 90 3.86 24.26 4.64
CA LEU A 90 4.10 24.52 6.06
C LEU A 90 5.30 25.44 6.23
N LYS A 91 5.18 26.41 7.13
CA LYS A 91 6.30 27.26 7.54
C LYS A 91 6.98 26.66 8.76
N THR A 92 8.27 26.40 8.62
CA THR A 92 9.09 25.76 9.66
C THR A 92 10.46 26.42 9.76
N LYS A 93 11.32 25.92 10.64
CA LYS A 93 12.70 26.39 10.79
C LYS A 93 13.66 25.26 10.45
N ASP A 94 14.80 25.60 9.85
CA ASP A 94 15.88 24.65 9.63
C ASP A 94 16.65 24.35 10.94
N SER A 95 17.66 23.47 10.86
CA SER A 95 18.51 23.11 12.01
C SER A 95 19.33 24.27 12.57
N LEU A 96 19.50 25.36 11.81
CA LEU A 96 20.20 26.58 12.20
C LEU A 96 19.23 27.67 12.69
N GLY A 97 17.92 27.40 12.69
CA GLY A 97 16.86 28.31 13.15
C GLY A 97 16.38 29.32 12.11
N ALA A 98 16.85 29.23 10.86
CA ALA A 98 16.38 30.07 9.75
C ALA A 98 15.01 29.61 9.24
N ASN A 99 14.19 30.54 8.77
CA ASN A 99 12.86 30.21 8.26
C ASN A 99 12.98 29.44 6.94
N THR A 100 12.27 28.33 6.85
CA THR A 100 12.16 27.49 5.67
C THR A 100 10.73 26.99 5.49
N THR A 101 10.45 26.39 4.34
CA THR A 101 9.12 25.86 4.02
C THR A 101 9.22 24.39 3.68
N ILE A 102 8.26 23.60 4.16
CA ILE A 102 8.07 22.22 3.72
C ILE A 102 6.77 22.15 2.93
N GLU A 103 6.85 21.59 1.74
CA GLU A 103 5.73 21.46 0.83
C GLU A 103 5.43 19.99 0.55
N PHE A 104 4.16 19.62 0.65
CA PHE A 104 3.63 18.34 0.21
C PHE A 104 2.75 18.56 -1.02
N TYR A 105 3.08 17.85 -2.10
CA TYR A 105 2.41 18.00 -3.39
C TYR A 105 2.36 16.65 -4.13
N VAL A 106 1.47 16.56 -5.12
CA VAL A 106 1.40 15.41 -6.01
C VAL A 106 2.38 15.62 -7.18
N ASP A 107 3.32 14.68 -7.37
CA ASP A 107 4.30 14.70 -8.45
C ASP A 107 3.68 14.30 -9.81
N ALA A 108 4.48 14.38 -10.89
CA ALA A 108 4.05 14.00 -12.24
C ALA A 108 3.69 12.51 -12.40
N ASN A 109 4.06 11.66 -11.42
CA ASN A 109 3.73 10.23 -11.41
C ASN A 109 2.55 9.92 -10.49
N ASN A 110 1.77 10.93 -10.09
CA ASN A 110 0.68 10.83 -9.14
C ASN A 110 1.12 10.26 -7.79
N ARG A 111 2.22 10.72 -7.21
CA ARG A 111 2.67 10.32 -5.86
C ARG A 111 2.87 11.55 -5.00
N ILE A 112 2.71 11.39 -3.69
CA ILE A 112 3.09 12.45 -2.76
C ILE A 112 4.60 12.59 -2.75
N ALA A 113 5.06 13.78 -3.11
CA ALA A 113 6.43 14.23 -3.02
C ALA A 113 6.55 15.36 -2.01
N VAL A 114 7.77 15.53 -1.50
CA VAL A 114 8.10 16.53 -0.49
C VAL A 114 9.15 17.48 -1.06
N ARG A 115 8.97 18.78 -0.85
CA ARG A 115 10.00 19.80 -1.06
C ARG A 115 10.35 20.47 0.25
N GLU A 116 11.63 20.68 0.48
CA GLU A 116 12.16 21.33 1.68
C GLU A 116 13.00 22.53 1.24
N GLY A 117 12.64 23.74 1.68
CA GLY A 117 13.32 24.96 1.27
C GLY A 117 13.34 25.20 -0.25
N GLY A 118 12.35 24.65 -0.98
CA GLY A 118 12.28 24.71 -2.44
C GLY A 118 13.07 23.62 -3.18
N VAL A 119 13.78 22.75 -2.47
CA VAL A 119 14.52 21.60 -3.04
C VAL A 119 13.66 20.34 -2.95
N ASP A 120 13.61 19.55 -4.02
CA ASP A 120 12.85 18.29 -4.03
C ASP A 120 13.55 17.23 -3.17
N ALA A 121 12.85 16.76 -2.13
CA ALA A 121 13.29 15.71 -1.21
C ALA A 121 12.80 14.31 -1.62
N GLY A 122 12.08 14.22 -2.74
CA GLY A 122 11.61 12.98 -3.35
C GLY A 122 10.26 12.49 -2.80
N THR A 123 9.90 11.25 -3.19
CA THR A 123 8.62 10.62 -2.85
C THR A 123 8.75 9.61 -1.71
N LEU A 124 7.69 9.53 -0.91
CA LEU A 124 7.55 8.57 0.19
C LEU A 124 6.75 7.32 -0.21
N MET A 125 6.24 7.27 -1.44
CA MET A 125 5.33 6.23 -1.91
C MET A 125 6.04 5.17 -2.75
N ALA A 126 5.57 3.93 -2.64
CA ALA A 126 6.05 2.85 -3.49
C ALA A 126 5.75 3.13 -4.98
N LYS A 127 6.61 2.66 -5.88
CA LYS A 127 6.53 2.92 -7.34
C LYS A 127 5.19 2.48 -7.97
N ASN A 128 4.55 1.45 -7.43
CA ASN A 128 3.29 0.91 -7.95
C ASN A 128 2.05 1.43 -7.21
N THR A 129 2.23 2.50 -6.44
CA THR A 129 1.20 3.14 -5.62
C THR A 129 1.04 4.58 -6.10
N THR A 130 -0.18 4.97 -6.40
CA THR A 130 -0.53 6.29 -6.92
C THR A 130 -1.59 6.94 -6.05
N VAL A 131 -1.64 8.26 -6.04
CA VAL A 131 -2.61 9.09 -5.35
C VAL A 131 -3.78 9.31 -6.29
N ASN A 132 -4.98 8.98 -5.84
CA ASN A 132 -6.22 9.29 -6.57
C ASN A 132 -6.85 10.58 -6.03
N ASN A 133 -6.64 10.87 -4.74
CA ASN A 133 -7.22 11.99 -4.04
C ASN A 133 -6.23 12.43 -2.97
N PHE A 134 -5.79 13.67 -3.04
CA PHE A 134 -5.11 14.35 -1.96
C PHE A 134 -5.85 15.66 -1.74
N VAL A 135 -6.48 15.82 -0.59
CA VAL A 135 -7.22 17.02 -0.21
C VAL A 135 -6.77 17.44 1.17
N VAL A 136 -6.55 18.74 1.33
CA VAL A 136 -6.13 19.35 2.58
C VAL A 136 -7.16 20.40 2.94
N ASN A 137 -7.66 20.35 4.18
CA ASN A 137 -8.61 21.31 4.70
C ASN A 137 -8.02 21.93 5.96
N VAL A 138 -7.86 23.25 5.97
CA VAL A 138 -7.42 23.96 7.17
C VAL A 138 -8.63 24.30 8.03
N ILE A 139 -8.51 24.05 9.32
CA ILE A 139 -9.54 24.32 10.33
C ILE A 139 -8.99 25.41 11.24
N THR A 140 -9.45 26.64 11.06
CA THR A 140 -9.05 27.79 11.88
C THR A 140 -10.09 28.06 12.97
N THR A 141 -9.64 28.24 14.21
CA THR A 141 -10.40 28.87 15.29
C THR A 141 -9.61 30.06 15.85
N ASN A 142 -10.20 30.85 16.74
CA ASN A 142 -9.55 32.04 17.30
C ASN A 142 -8.21 31.73 17.99
N ASN A 143 -8.05 30.52 18.55
CA ASN A 143 -6.89 30.09 19.32
C ASN A 143 -6.35 28.74 18.82
N SER A 144 -6.64 28.33 17.58
CA SER A 144 -6.16 27.03 17.09
C SER A 144 -6.14 26.95 15.59
N LEU A 145 -5.08 26.34 15.06
CA LEU A 145 -5.00 25.95 13.66
C LEU A 145 -4.91 24.43 13.58
N GLY A 146 -5.87 23.81 12.89
CA GLY A 146 -5.88 22.38 12.58
C GLY A 146 -5.81 22.14 11.08
N LEU A 147 -5.40 20.94 10.70
CA LEU A 147 -5.46 20.45 9.33
C LEU A 147 -6.09 19.08 9.32
N LYS A 148 -7.02 18.90 8.39
CA LYS A 148 -7.53 17.59 7.99
C LYS A 148 -6.93 17.23 6.63
N VAL A 149 -6.36 16.04 6.55
CA VAL A 149 -5.75 15.51 5.32
C VAL A 149 -6.51 14.26 4.90
N ASP A 150 -7.04 14.30 3.69
CA ASP A 150 -7.74 13.20 3.05
C ASP A 150 -6.85 12.65 1.93
N LEU A 151 -6.34 11.43 2.11
CA LEU A 151 -5.40 10.78 1.22
C LEU A 151 -5.99 9.49 0.67
N GLY A 152 -6.48 9.53 -0.56
CA GLY A 152 -6.87 8.38 -1.34
C GLY A 152 -5.72 7.87 -2.21
N ILE A 153 -5.48 6.57 -2.12
CA ILE A 153 -4.36 5.87 -2.76
C ILE A 153 -4.90 4.67 -3.53
N THR A 154 -4.34 4.45 -4.71
CA THR A 154 -4.55 3.26 -5.53
C THR A 154 -3.24 2.53 -5.77
N GLY A 155 -3.18 1.26 -5.37
CA GLY A 155 -2.07 0.36 -5.66
C GLY A 155 -2.42 -0.58 -6.80
N SER A 156 -1.48 -0.83 -7.71
CA SER A 156 -1.69 -1.74 -8.84
C SER A 156 -0.57 -2.75 -8.99
N ARG A 157 -0.91 -3.94 -9.49
CA ARG A 157 0.05 -4.98 -9.90
C ARG A 157 -0.59 -5.91 -10.92
N GLY A 158 -0.17 -5.81 -12.19
CA GLY A 158 -0.78 -6.58 -13.27
C GLY A 158 -2.24 -6.20 -13.44
N THR A 159 -3.15 -7.17 -13.31
CA THR A 159 -4.61 -6.96 -13.38
C THR A 159 -5.26 -6.60 -12.04
N ILE A 160 -4.51 -6.66 -10.94
CA ILE A 160 -5.03 -6.34 -9.60
C ILE A 160 -4.83 -4.85 -9.34
N ALA A 161 -5.92 -4.15 -9.03
CA ALA A 161 -5.89 -2.75 -8.59
C ALA A 161 -6.79 -2.61 -7.37
N GLU A 162 -6.28 -1.94 -6.34
CA GLU A 162 -6.98 -1.71 -5.07
C GLU A 162 -6.92 -0.24 -4.72
N SER A 163 -8.01 0.28 -4.15
CA SER A 163 -8.13 1.70 -3.77
C SER A 163 -8.56 1.82 -2.31
N LYS A 164 -7.88 2.70 -1.56
CA LYS A 164 -8.19 2.96 -0.15
C LYS A 164 -8.02 4.44 0.17
N ASN A 165 -8.88 4.92 1.06
CA ASN A 165 -8.80 6.27 1.60
C ASN A 165 -8.27 6.22 3.04
N PHE A 166 -7.36 7.14 3.33
CA PHE A 166 -6.76 7.36 4.63
C PHE A 166 -7.04 8.80 5.03
N TYR A 167 -7.23 9.01 6.34
CA TYR A 167 -7.61 10.29 6.91
C TYR A 167 -6.73 10.57 8.11
N ASP A 168 -6.24 11.79 8.22
CA ASP A 168 -5.59 12.29 9.45
C ASP A 168 -6.10 13.69 9.78
N THR A 169 -6.18 14.01 11.07
CA THR A 169 -6.58 15.33 11.56
C THR A 169 -5.68 15.75 12.70
N LEU A 170 -5.01 16.88 12.53
CA LEU A 170 -3.90 17.31 13.35
C LEU A 170 -4.06 18.77 13.76
N ILE A 171 -3.60 19.12 14.95
CA ILE A 171 -3.62 20.48 15.49
C ILE A 171 -2.19 20.99 15.61
N LEU A 172 -1.93 22.24 15.24
CA LEU A 172 -0.64 22.88 15.42
C LEU A 172 -0.36 23.15 16.91
N ARG A 173 0.87 22.85 17.34
CA ARG A 173 1.26 22.91 18.76
C ARG A 173 1.30 24.32 19.34
N ARG A 174 1.45 25.35 18.50
CA ARG A 174 1.83 26.70 18.94
C ARG A 174 0.69 27.73 19.00
N THR A 175 -0.56 27.30 18.82
CA THR A 175 -1.72 28.20 18.77
C THR A 175 -2.53 28.33 20.06
N TYR A 176 -2.18 27.61 21.15
CA TYR A 176 -2.91 27.70 22.43
C TYR A 176 -2.85 29.08 23.08
#